data_AF-A0A7Y3C0L2-F1
#
_entry.id   AF-A0A7Y3C0L2-F1
#
_cell.length_a   1.000
_cell.length_b   1.000
_cell.length_c   1.000
_cell.angle_alpha   90.00
_cell.angle_beta   90.00
_cell.angle_gamma   90.00
#
_symmetry.space_group_name_H-M   'P 1'
#
loop_
_entity.id
_entity.type
_entity.pdbx_description
1 polymer ?
#
loop_
_entity_poly.entity_id
_entity_poly.type
_entity_poly.pdbx_seq_one_letter_code
_entity_poly.pdbx_strand_id
1 'polypeptide(L)'
;MGDGLQLDNQKQLLQQYYAGQQVESPNGGFLMLLGIRSNEDGSATGFFECNVSSLRYELVIPKATRTERKKVRDVLKEDGDPSCPRHGSESRLVRAGKDLVCPACGIAYAKP
;
A
#
# COMPACT_ATOMS: atom_id res chain seq x y z
N MET A 1 -7.31 -20.44 -6.72
CA MET A 1 -6.63 -19.20 -6.32
C MET A 1 -5.20 -19.58 -5.95
N GLY A 2 -4.19 -18.92 -6.53
CA GLY A 2 -2.79 -19.26 -6.25
C GLY A 2 -2.39 -18.74 -4.88
N ASP A 3 -2.00 -19.65 -4.00
CA ASP A 3 -1.49 -19.39 -2.65
C ASP A 3 -0.18 -18.60 -2.77
N GLY A 4 -0.19 -17.30 -2.44
CA GLY A 4 1.01 -16.48 -2.46
C GLY A 4 1.87 -16.78 -1.25
N LEU A 5 3.18 -16.91 -1.46
CA LEU A 5 4.10 -17.14 -0.35
C LEU A 5 4.12 -15.90 0.55
N GLN A 6 4.06 -16.11 1.87
CA GLN A 6 4.28 -15.03 2.82
C GLN A 6 5.77 -14.69 2.90
N LEU A 7 6.06 -13.40 2.99
CA LEU A 7 7.42 -12.89 3.15
C LEU A 7 7.75 -12.79 4.64
N ASP A 8 8.85 -13.38 5.11
CA ASP A 8 9.25 -13.28 6.53
C ASP A 8 9.62 -11.84 6.94
N ASN A 9 10.15 -11.04 6.01
CA ASN A 9 10.62 -9.66 6.26
C ASN A 9 9.59 -8.58 5.90
N GLN A 10 8.29 -8.82 6.10
CA GLN A 10 7.22 -7.91 5.65
C GLN A 10 7.44 -6.44 6.04
N LYS A 11 7.91 -6.16 7.25
CA LYS A 11 8.09 -4.76 7.71
C LYS A 11 9.12 -4.00 6.89
N GLN A 12 10.26 -4.63 6.58
CA GLN A 12 11.32 -4.02 5.79
C GLN A 12 10.87 -3.83 4.34
N LEU A 13 10.22 -4.85 3.78
CA LEU A 13 9.70 -4.80 2.41
C LEU A 13 8.59 -3.76 2.24
N LEU A 14 7.72 -3.61 3.25
CA LEU A 14 6.73 -2.53 3.29
C LEU A 14 7.39 -1.15 3.32
N GLN A 15 8.49 -0.97 4.05
CA GLN A 15 9.22 0.30 4.06
C GLN A 15 9.82 0.62 2.69
N GLN A 16 10.46 -0.35 2.05
CA GLN A 16 10.98 -0.22 0.67
C GLN A 16 9.84 0.14 -0.31
N TYR A 17 8.73 -0.58 -0.20
CA TYR A 17 7.54 -0.34 -1.01
C TYR A 17 7.00 1.08 -0.86
N TYR A 18 6.84 1.56 0.38
CA TYR A 18 6.36 2.92 0.64
C TYR A 18 7.33 4.00 0.19
N ALA A 19 8.64 3.72 0.23
CA ALA A 19 9.67 4.62 -0.27
C ALA A 19 9.77 4.64 -1.81
N GLY A 20 8.96 3.84 -2.52
CA GLY A 20 9.06 3.69 -3.98
C GLY A 20 10.35 2.99 -4.42
N GLN A 21 11.03 2.29 -3.51
CA GLN A 21 12.23 1.53 -3.81
C GLN A 21 11.85 0.17 -4.42
N GLN A 22 12.80 -0.44 -5.14
CA GLN A 22 12.65 -1.83 -5.57
C GLN A 22 12.60 -2.73 -4.34
N VAL A 23 11.52 -3.50 -4.23
CA VAL A 23 11.32 -4.43 -3.12
C VAL A 23 12.11 -5.70 -3.40
N GLU A 24 13.00 -6.08 -2.49
CA GLU A 24 13.89 -7.23 -2.70
C GLU A 24 13.12 -8.56 -2.63
N SER A 25 13.45 -9.50 -3.52
CA SER A 25 12.88 -10.84 -3.48
C SER A 25 13.74 -11.79 -2.62
N PRO A 26 13.14 -12.65 -1.80
CA PRO A 26 13.89 -13.64 -1.01
C PRO A 26 14.67 -14.64 -1.87
N ASN A 27 14.31 -14.83 -3.15
CA ASN A 27 15.07 -15.71 -4.07
C ASN A 27 16.14 -14.95 -4.87
N GLY A 28 16.41 -13.69 -4.54
CA GLY A 28 17.22 -12.79 -5.34
C GLY A 28 16.43 -12.08 -6.44
N GLY A 29 16.92 -10.91 -6.86
CA GLY A 29 16.20 -10.00 -7.74
C GLY A 29 15.21 -9.11 -6.99
N PHE A 30 14.13 -8.70 -7.66
CA PHE A 30 13.14 -7.79 -7.12
C PHE A 30 11.70 -8.28 -7.34
N LEU A 31 10.82 -7.82 -6.48
CA LEU A 31 9.39 -8.07 -6.50
C LEU A 31 8.69 -7.00 -7.36
N MET A 32 8.03 -7.43 -8.42
CA MET A 32 7.21 -6.59 -9.29
C MET A 32 5.78 -6.59 -8.79
N LEU A 33 5.20 -5.41 -8.58
CA LEU A 33 3.80 -5.28 -8.18
C LEU A 33 2.89 -5.69 -9.36
N LEU A 34 2.08 -6.73 -9.16
CA LEU A 34 1.05 -7.16 -10.10
C LEU A 34 -0.27 -6.43 -9.88
N GLY A 35 -0.56 -6.05 -8.64
CA GLY A 35 -1.77 -5.33 -8.29
C GLY A 35 -2.04 -5.31 -6.79
N ILE A 36 -3.05 -4.54 -6.41
CA ILE A 36 -3.46 -4.37 -5.02
C ILE A 36 -4.94 -4.70 -4.91
N ARG A 37 -5.30 -5.44 -3.87
CA ARG A 37 -6.70 -5.65 -3.49
C ARG A 37 -6.96 -5.11 -2.10
N SER A 38 -7.98 -4.27 -1.97
CA SER A 38 -8.45 -3.79 -0.67
C SER A 38 -9.23 -4.90 0.04
N ASN A 39 -9.02 -5.05 1.33
CA ASN A 39 -9.68 -6.03 2.19
C ASN A 39 -10.80 -5.37 3.01
N GLU A 40 -11.76 -6.16 3.48
CA GLU A 40 -12.93 -5.66 4.23
C GLU A 40 -12.58 -5.01 5.59
N ASP A 41 -11.48 -5.43 6.22
CA ASP A 41 -10.98 -4.80 7.47
C ASP A 41 -10.36 -3.41 7.26
N GLY A 42 -10.18 -2.99 6.01
CA GLY A 42 -9.54 -1.74 5.61
C GLY A 42 -8.02 -1.83 5.46
N SER A 43 -7.45 -3.03 5.60
CA SER A 43 -6.13 -3.37 5.05
C SER A 43 -6.20 -3.58 3.53
N ALA A 44 -5.06 -3.79 2.90
CA ALA A 44 -4.98 -4.21 1.52
C ALA A 44 -3.91 -5.29 1.37
N THR A 45 -4.01 -6.10 0.33
CA THR A 45 -3.00 -7.09 -0.03
C THR A 45 -2.38 -6.68 -1.35
N GLY A 46 -1.06 -6.47 -1.35
CA GLY A 46 -0.26 -6.29 -2.54
C GLY A 46 0.18 -7.66 -3.06
N PHE A 47 -0.07 -7.91 -4.34
CA PHE A 47 0.38 -9.11 -5.04
C PHE A 47 1.66 -8.78 -5.80
N PHE A 48 2.70 -9.53 -5.53
CA PHE A 48 4.00 -9.34 -6.13
C PHE A 48 4.46 -10.60 -6.85
N GLU A 49 5.27 -10.44 -7.89
CA GLU A 49 5.93 -11.53 -8.59
C GLU A 49 7.44 -11.29 -8.60
N CYS A 50 8.20 -12.31 -8.20
CA CYS A 50 9.66 -12.26 -8.32
C CYS A 50 10.05 -12.29 -9.80
N ASN A 51 10.86 -11.32 -10.23
CA ASN A 51 11.33 -11.26 -11.61
C ASN A 51 12.27 -12.41 -12.00
N VAL A 52 12.92 -13.07 -11.03
CA VAL A 52 13.86 -14.17 -11.27
C VAL A 52 13.17 -15.53 -11.20
N SER A 53 12.40 -15.80 -10.14
CA SER A 53 11.82 -17.12 -9.91
C SER A 53 10.37 -17.26 -10.36
N SER A 54 9.72 -16.18 -10.80
CA SER A 54 8.27 -16.13 -11.11
C SER A 54 7.37 -16.53 -9.93
N LEU A 55 7.92 -16.66 -8.72
CA LEU A 55 7.15 -16.95 -7.53
C LEU A 55 6.33 -15.72 -7.13
N ARG A 56 5.09 -15.99 -6.71
CA ARG A 56 4.16 -14.95 -6.26
C ARG A 56 4.17 -14.83 -4.77
N TYR A 57 4.20 -13.58 -4.32
CA TYR A 57 4.26 -13.22 -2.93
C TYR A 57 3.11 -12.29 -2.59
N GLU A 58 2.59 -12.44 -1.38
CA GLU A 58 1.57 -11.56 -0.83
C GLU A 58 2.17 -10.73 0.29
N LEU A 59 1.93 -9.42 0.24
CA LEU A 59 2.33 -8.49 1.26
C LEU A 59 1.09 -7.80 1.82
N VAL A 60 0.82 -8.01 3.11
CA VAL A 60 -0.30 -7.37 3.79
C VAL A 60 0.08 -5.94 4.14
N ILE A 61 -0.65 -5.00 3.55
CA ILE A 61 -0.57 -3.57 3.84
C ILE A 61 -1.59 -3.28 4.95
N PRO A 62 -1.14 -2.94 6.16
CA PRO A 62 -2.05 -2.75 7.29
C PRO A 62 -2.95 -1.55 7.08
N LYS A 63 -4.17 -1.59 7.65
CA LYS A 63 -5.11 -0.46 7.61
C LYS A 63 -4.50 0.84 8.14
N ALA A 64 -5.05 1.97 7.70
CA ALA A 64 -4.63 3.28 8.19
C ALA A 64 -4.80 3.39 9.71
N THR A 65 -3.74 3.83 10.39
CA THR A 65 -3.73 4.13 11.81
C THR A 65 -4.54 5.39 12.12
N ARG A 66 -4.97 5.56 13.37
CA ARG A 66 -5.70 6.76 13.80
C ARG A 66 -4.92 8.05 13.51
N THR A 67 -3.60 8.03 13.69
CA THR A 67 -2.71 9.17 13.44
C THR A 67 -2.65 9.51 11.94
N GLU A 68 -2.52 8.50 11.07
CA GLU A 68 -2.54 8.71 9.61
C GLU A 68 -3.86 9.29 9.14
N ARG A 69 -4.99 8.75 9.62
CA ARG A 69 -6.33 9.26 9.29
C ARG A 69 -6.51 10.70 9.76
N LYS A 70 -6.00 11.05 10.95
CA LYS A 70 -6.05 12.41 11.47
C LYS A 70 -5.31 13.39 10.55
N LYS A 71 -4.07 13.07 10.14
CA LYS A 71 -3.30 13.90 9.21
C LYS A 71 -4.05 14.20 7.91
N VAL A 72 -4.65 13.19 7.30
CA VAL A 72 -5.45 13.35 6.07
C VAL A 72 -6.68 14.23 6.30
N ARG A 73 -7.39 14.01 7.43
CA ARG A 73 -8.56 14.83 7.78
C ARG A 73 -8.21 16.28 8.09
N ASP A 74 -7.06 16.54 8.67
CA ASP A 74 -6.63 17.91 8.97
C ASP A 74 -6.37 18.69 7.67
N VAL A 75 -5.69 18.08 6.68
CA VAL A 75 -5.52 18.67 5.34
C VAL A 75 -6.85 18.94 4.65
N LEU A 76 -7.82 18.00 4.73
CA LEU A 76 -9.15 18.19 4.14
C LEU A 76 -9.93 19.36 4.77
N LYS A 77 -9.76 19.60 6.08
CA LYS A 77 -10.41 20.73 6.76
C LYS A 77 -9.85 22.08 6.31
N GLU A 78 -8.60 22.09 5.85
CA GLU A 78 -7.92 23.26 5.31
C GLU A 78 -8.23 23.44 3.80
N ASP A 79 -9.22 22.72 3.27
CA ASP A 79 -9.60 22.67 1.84
C ASP A 79 -8.44 22.22 0.92
N GLY A 80 -7.46 21.50 1.49
CA GLY A 80 -6.29 21.01 0.78
C GLY A 80 -6.48 19.63 0.14
N ASP A 81 -5.60 19.30 -0.80
CA ASP A 81 -5.51 17.99 -1.44
C ASP A 81 -4.61 17.03 -0.64
N PRO A 82 -5.16 16.04 0.10
CA PRO A 82 -4.34 15.16 0.91
C PRO A 82 -3.57 14.15 0.05
N SER A 83 -2.30 13.96 0.40
CA SER A 83 -1.46 12.89 -0.14
C SER A 83 -1.37 11.71 0.82
N CYS A 84 -0.96 10.55 0.31
CA CYS A 84 -0.79 9.35 1.10
C CYS A 84 0.27 9.57 2.19
N PRO A 85 -0.05 9.36 3.49
CA PRO A 85 0.92 9.50 4.58
C PRO A 85 2.11 8.54 4.50
N ARG A 86 2.01 7.47 3.70
CA ARG A 86 3.04 6.44 3.57
C ARG A 86 3.95 6.67 2.37
N HIS A 87 3.38 6.99 1.21
CA HIS A 87 4.12 7.24 -0.04
C HIS A 87 4.51 8.71 -0.24
N GLY A 88 3.98 9.62 0.57
CA GLY A 88 4.25 11.05 0.47
C GLY A 88 3.49 11.74 -0.67
N SER A 89 3.98 12.92 -1.04
CA SER A 89 3.33 13.89 -1.94
C SER A 89 3.10 13.36 -3.37
N GLU A 90 3.90 12.39 -3.80
CA GLU A 90 3.81 11.77 -5.13
C GLU A 90 2.54 10.91 -5.29
N SER A 91 1.90 10.53 -4.19
CA SER A 91 0.73 9.66 -4.18
C SER A 91 -0.49 10.36 -3.59
N ARG A 92 -1.12 11.22 -4.39
CA ARG A 92 -2.38 11.88 -4.02
C ARG A 92 -3.48 10.86 -3.73
N LEU A 93 -4.29 11.14 -2.72
CA LEU A 93 -5.46 10.31 -2.43
C LEU A 93 -6.55 10.58 -3.47
N VAL A 94 -7.17 9.50 -3.94
CA VAL A 94 -8.25 9.55 -4.94
C VAL A 94 -9.57 9.14 -4.30
N ARG A 95 -10.68 9.69 -4.79
CA ARG A 95 -12.02 9.29 -4.35
C ARG A 95 -12.36 7.94 -4.97
N ALA A 96 -12.64 6.96 -4.12
CA ALA A 96 -13.18 5.65 -4.48
C ALA A 96 -14.48 5.45 -3.70
N GLY A 97 -15.62 5.67 -4.37
CA GLY A 97 -16.93 5.66 -3.71
C GLY A 97 -17.04 6.73 -2.63
N LYS A 98 -17.18 6.31 -1.36
CA LYS A 98 -17.30 7.21 -0.20
C LYS A 98 -15.99 7.37 0.58
N ASP A 99 -14.89 6.86 0.04
CA ASP A 99 -13.59 6.85 0.73
C ASP A 99 -12.51 7.52 -0.12
N LEU A 100 -11.54 8.13 0.56
CA LEU A 100 -10.29 8.62 -0.01
C LEU A 100 -9.23 7.54 0.16
N VAL A 101 -8.82 6.98 -0.97
CA VAL A 101 -7.96 5.81 -1.06
C VAL A 101 -6.65 6.19 -1.75
N CYS A 102 -5.53 5.64 -1.29
CA CYS A 102 -4.27 5.78 -2.02
C CYS A 102 -4.23 4.76 -3.17
N PRO A 103 -3.98 5.20 -4.42
CA PRO A 103 -3.91 4.27 -5.56
C PRO A 103 -2.72 3.30 -5.45
N ALA A 104 -1.66 3.69 -4.76
CA ALA A 104 -0.45 2.89 -4.60
C ALA A 104 -0.46 1.93 -3.40
N CYS A 105 -1.31 2.08 -2.38
CA CYS A 105 -1.43 1.06 -1.31
C CYS A 105 -2.83 0.48 -1.15
N GLY A 106 -3.85 1.01 -1.84
CA GLY A 106 -5.24 0.56 -1.72
C GLY A 106 -5.89 0.83 -0.36
N ILE A 107 -5.23 1.60 0.51
CA ILE A 107 -5.70 1.93 1.87
C ILE A 107 -6.63 3.14 1.85
N ALA A 108 -7.78 2.99 2.50
CA ALA A 108 -8.72 4.08 2.78
C ALA A 108 -8.29 4.88 4.02
N TYR A 109 -8.09 6.19 3.85
CA TYR A 109 -7.61 7.09 4.91
C TYR A 109 -8.72 7.99 5.49
N ALA A 110 -9.68 8.40 4.68
CA ALA A 110 -10.75 9.27 5.12
C ALA A 110 -12.01 9.04 4.28
N LYS A 111 -13.12 9.61 4.73
CA LYS A 111 -14.28 9.85 3.87
C LYS A 111 -14.17 11.32 3.45
N PRO A 112 -14.28 11.63 2.15
CA PRO A 112 -14.21 12.99 1.65
C PRO A 112 -15.37 13.83 2.16
#